data_AF-A0A949DVX6-F1
#
_entry.id   AF-A0A949DVX6-F1
#
_cell.length_a   1.000
_cell.length_b   1.000
_cell.length_c   1.000
_cell.angle_alpha   90.00
_cell.angle_beta   90.00
_cell.angle_gamma   90.00
#
_symmetry.space_group_name_H-M   'P 1'
#
loop_
_entity.id
_entity.type
_entity.pdbx_description
1 polymer ?
#
loop_
_entity_poly.entity_id
_entity_poly.type
_entity_poly.pdbx_seq_one_letter_code
_entity_poly.pdbx_strand_id
1 'polypeptide(L)'
;MNKLRSFSYRFLFIFSILTLLNLTTASFAHPFSSSYQTKILHLLNQLLSDPHNGKISNTIGFYYYKMENYPEAIKYYKKAIELTPDYPLSYNNLGVIYLQTEQYEQAEECFRKAIALDPVYIKAVCNLGVTYFKMNNYPEAKRWYKIALKIDPEYVNKKKNYFLNKKF
;
A
#
# COMPACT_ATOMS: atom_id res chain seq x y z
N MET A 1 25.53 -32.00 9.39
CA MET A 1 24.18 -32.20 9.99
C MET A 1 23.38 -30.89 10.18
N ASN A 2 23.47 -29.88 9.29
CA ASN A 2 22.80 -28.57 9.50
C ASN A 2 21.73 -28.18 8.45
N LYS A 3 21.50 -28.97 7.39
CA LYS A 3 20.45 -28.67 6.39
C LYS A 3 19.04 -29.12 6.80
N LEU A 4 18.92 -30.11 7.68
CA LEU A 4 17.62 -30.64 8.13
C LEU A 4 16.94 -29.75 9.18
N ARG A 5 17.72 -29.06 10.04
CA ARG A 5 17.19 -28.12 11.04
C ARG A 5 16.59 -26.85 10.43
N SER A 6 17.18 -26.28 9.37
CA SER A 6 16.59 -25.08 8.74
C SER A 6 15.27 -25.39 8.04
N PHE A 7 15.08 -26.63 7.58
CA PHE A 7 13.85 -27.08 6.95
C PHE A 7 12.71 -27.23 7.97
N SER A 8 13.00 -27.75 9.17
CA SER A 8 12.01 -27.87 10.24
C SER A 8 11.53 -26.52 10.76
N TYR A 9 12.41 -25.52 10.88
CA TYR A 9 11.99 -24.17 11.30
C TYR A 9 11.14 -23.45 10.24
N ARG A 10 11.46 -23.59 8.95
CA ARG A 10 10.61 -23.08 7.86
C ARG A 10 9.23 -23.73 7.88
N PHE A 11 9.17 -25.04 8.11
CA PHE A 11 7.90 -25.78 8.15
C PHE A 11 7.05 -25.40 9.36
N LEU A 12 7.66 -25.30 10.55
CA LEU A 12 6.98 -24.89 11.79
C LEU A 12 6.47 -23.44 11.71
N PHE A 13 7.24 -22.53 11.09
CA PHE A 13 6.83 -21.15 10.87
C PHE A 13 5.62 -21.06 9.93
N ILE A 14 5.63 -21.78 8.80
CA ILE A 14 4.52 -21.84 7.85
C ILE A 14 3.27 -22.45 8.51
N PHE A 15 3.44 -23.52 9.30
CA PHE A 15 2.33 -24.16 10.02
C PHE A 15 1.70 -23.23 11.07
N SER A 16 2.51 -22.42 11.77
CA SER A 16 2.01 -21.42 12.72
C SER A 16 1.25 -20.26 12.06
N ILE A 17 1.65 -19.87 10.84
CA ILE A 17 0.92 -18.86 10.04
C ILE A 17 -0.41 -19.45 9.54
N LEU A 18 -0.42 -20.72 9.12
CA LEU A 18 -1.62 -21.42 8.65
C LEU A 18 -2.67 -21.59 9.75
N THR A 19 -2.26 -21.93 10.98
CA THR A 19 -3.20 -22.07 12.10
C THR A 19 -3.76 -20.71 12.52
N LEU A 20 -2.95 -19.64 12.56
CA LEU A 20 -3.46 -18.29 12.82
C LEU A 20 -4.40 -17.79 11.71
N LEU A 21 -4.13 -18.10 10.43
CA LEU A 21 -5.02 -17.73 9.33
C LEU A 21 -6.38 -18.44 9.45
N ASN A 22 -6.38 -19.75 9.71
CA ASN A 22 -7.62 -20.55 9.73
C ASN A 22 -8.53 -20.25 10.94
N LEU A 23 -7.99 -19.82 12.08
CA LEU A 23 -8.83 -19.46 13.24
C LEU A 23 -9.60 -18.14 13.06
N THR A 24 -9.20 -17.26 12.13
CA THR A 24 -9.90 -15.98 11.89
C THR A 24 -10.94 -16.04 10.77
N THR A 25 -10.88 -17.07 9.91
CA THR A 25 -11.77 -17.19 8.74
C THR A 25 -13.16 -17.76 9.06
N ALA A 26 -13.41 -18.22 10.28
CA ALA A 26 -14.67 -18.87 10.64
C ALA A 26 -15.87 -17.91 10.69
N SER A 27 -15.69 -16.59 10.64
CA SER A 27 -16.80 -15.64 10.82
C SER A 27 -17.15 -14.74 9.62
N PHE A 28 -16.27 -14.48 8.64
CA PHE A 28 -16.56 -13.49 7.56
C PHE A 28 -15.76 -13.72 6.26
N ALA A 29 -15.79 -14.90 5.66
CA ALA A 29 -15.10 -15.14 4.38
C ALA A 29 -15.91 -14.63 3.17
N HIS A 30 -15.59 -13.44 2.65
CA HIS A 30 -16.04 -13.00 1.32
C HIS A 30 -15.38 -13.85 0.22
N PRO A 31 -16.06 -14.24 -0.87
CA PRO A 31 -15.52 -15.13 -1.91
C PRO A 31 -14.21 -14.66 -2.58
N PHE A 32 -13.89 -13.36 -2.51
CA PHE A 32 -12.62 -12.81 -3.00
C PHE A 32 -11.43 -13.02 -2.05
N SER A 33 -11.67 -13.28 -0.76
CA SER A 33 -10.62 -13.45 0.25
C SER A 33 -9.77 -14.68 -0.02
N SER A 34 -10.38 -15.79 -0.47
CA SER A 34 -9.69 -17.03 -0.79
C SER A 34 -8.66 -16.84 -1.92
N SER A 35 -9.03 -16.12 -2.99
CA SER A 35 -8.11 -15.84 -4.10
C SER A 35 -6.92 -14.97 -3.65
N TYR A 36 -7.16 -13.95 -2.81
CA TYR A 36 -6.09 -13.10 -2.29
C TYR A 36 -5.17 -13.86 -1.33
N GLN A 37 -5.71 -14.73 -0.48
CA GLN A 37 -4.92 -15.57 0.41
C GLN A 37 -3.98 -16.50 -0.37
N THR A 38 -4.45 -17.13 -1.45
CA THR A 38 -3.59 -17.96 -2.32
C THR A 38 -2.48 -17.13 -2.96
N LYS A 39 -2.78 -15.92 -3.43
CA LYS A 39 -1.79 -15.01 -4.02
C LYS A 39 -0.75 -14.57 -2.98
N ILE A 40 -1.18 -14.23 -1.77
CA ILE A 40 -0.28 -13.89 -0.65
C ILE A 40 0.63 -15.07 -0.34
N LEU A 41 0.10 -16.28 -0.23
CA LEU A 41 0.90 -17.48 0.05
C LEU A 41 1.98 -17.73 -1.03
N HIS A 42 1.61 -17.57 -2.31
CA HIS A 42 2.57 -17.68 -3.41
C HIS A 42 3.68 -16.62 -3.32
N LEU A 43 3.32 -15.37 -3.06
CA LEU A 43 4.28 -14.27 -2.91
C LEU A 43 5.17 -14.43 -1.68
N LEU A 44 4.67 -14.99 -0.59
CA LEU A 44 5.48 -15.31 0.59
C LEU A 44 6.53 -16.37 0.28
N ASN A 45 6.19 -17.39 -0.50
CA ASN A 45 7.16 -18.39 -0.96
C ASN A 45 8.24 -17.78 -1.88
N GLN A 46 7.87 -16.83 -2.74
CA GLN A 46 8.84 -16.07 -3.54
C GLN A 46 9.75 -15.22 -2.64
N LEU A 47 9.20 -14.52 -1.65
CA LEU A 47 9.96 -13.72 -0.69
C LEU A 47 10.91 -14.58 0.17
N LEU A 48 10.59 -15.85 0.43
CA LEU A 48 11.50 -16.79 1.09
C LEU A 48 12.71 -17.15 0.22
N SER A 49 12.58 -17.04 -1.10
CA SER A 49 13.65 -17.31 -2.06
C SER A 49 14.47 -16.05 -2.37
N ASP A 50 13.84 -14.88 -2.32
CA ASP A 50 14.44 -13.56 -2.52
C ASP A 50 13.97 -12.57 -1.42
N PRO A 51 14.56 -12.61 -0.22
CA PRO A 51 14.07 -11.88 0.96
C PRO A 51 14.30 -10.37 0.89
N HIS A 52 15.15 -9.90 -0.04
CA HIS A 52 15.50 -8.49 -0.19
C HIS A 52 14.67 -7.79 -1.28
N ASN A 53 13.66 -8.47 -1.82
CA ASN A 53 12.79 -7.90 -2.83
C ASN A 53 11.66 -7.05 -2.22
N GLY A 54 11.91 -5.74 -2.09
CA GLY A 54 10.91 -4.80 -1.60
C GLY A 54 9.64 -4.74 -2.47
N LYS A 55 9.75 -4.99 -3.78
CA LYS A 55 8.58 -5.02 -4.69
C LYS A 55 7.63 -6.18 -4.39
N ILE A 56 8.15 -7.35 -4.01
CA ILE A 56 7.32 -8.47 -3.55
C ILE A 56 6.62 -8.09 -2.25
N SER A 57 7.35 -7.51 -1.28
CA SER A 57 6.76 -7.03 -0.02
C SER A 57 5.64 -6.00 -0.27
N ASN A 58 5.84 -5.07 -1.19
CA ASN A 58 4.80 -4.12 -1.60
C ASN A 58 3.56 -4.82 -2.18
N THR A 59 3.76 -5.84 -3.02
CA THR A 59 2.66 -6.59 -3.62
C THR A 59 1.87 -7.38 -2.57
N ILE A 60 2.54 -7.95 -1.57
CA ILE A 60 1.88 -8.60 -0.43
C ILE A 60 1.06 -7.57 0.36
N GLY A 61 1.63 -6.40 0.66
CA GLY A 61 0.93 -5.30 1.30
C GLY A 61 -0.32 -4.86 0.54
N PHE A 62 -0.26 -4.85 -0.80
CA PHE A 62 -1.41 -4.56 -1.65
C PHE A 62 -2.55 -5.58 -1.48
N TYR A 63 -2.26 -6.87 -1.38
CA TYR A 63 -3.31 -7.87 -1.17
C TYR A 63 -3.91 -7.80 0.23
N TYR A 64 -3.12 -7.54 1.27
CA TYR A 64 -3.66 -7.27 2.61
C TYR A 64 -4.53 -6.02 2.63
N TYR A 65 -4.13 -4.97 1.92
CA TYR A 65 -4.93 -3.77 1.73
C TYR A 65 -6.27 -4.08 1.06
N LYS A 66 -6.29 -4.94 0.03
CA LYS A 66 -7.53 -5.39 -0.64
C LYS A 66 -8.44 -6.24 0.24
N MET A 67 -7.90 -6.82 1.30
CA MET A 67 -8.65 -7.53 2.33
C MET A 67 -9.03 -6.63 3.51
N GLU A 68 -8.78 -5.32 3.42
CA GLU A 68 -8.98 -4.33 4.49
C GLU A 68 -8.20 -4.64 5.78
N ASN A 69 -7.21 -5.54 5.71
CA ASN A 69 -6.28 -5.79 6.80
C ASN A 69 -5.15 -4.75 6.76
N TYR A 70 -5.49 -3.53 7.19
CA TYR A 70 -4.56 -2.41 7.22
C TYR A 70 -3.31 -2.64 8.07
N PRO A 71 -3.37 -3.31 9.25
CA PRO A 71 -2.17 -3.58 10.05
C PRO A 71 -1.11 -4.39 9.29
N GLU A 72 -1.49 -5.51 8.65
CA GLU A 72 -0.54 -6.29 7.86
C GLU A 72 -0.11 -5.55 6.59
N ALA A 73 -1.02 -4.81 5.94
CA ALA A 73 -0.65 -4.01 4.78
C ALA A 73 0.43 -2.96 5.10
N ILE A 74 0.27 -2.23 6.21
CA ILE A 74 1.26 -1.25 6.69
C ILE A 74 2.60 -1.93 6.97
N LYS A 75 2.60 -3.06 7.66
CA LYS A 75 3.82 -3.82 7.96
C LYS A 75 4.58 -4.19 6.69
N TYR A 76 3.89 -4.71 5.67
CA TYR A 76 4.53 -5.09 4.42
C TYR A 76 4.94 -3.90 3.55
N TYR A 77 4.21 -2.78 3.56
CA TYR A 77 4.66 -1.56 2.89
C TYR A 77 5.88 -0.93 3.57
N LYS A 78 5.94 -0.91 4.91
CA LYS A 78 7.13 -0.46 5.64
C LYS A 78 8.34 -1.34 5.33
N LYS A 79 8.17 -2.65 5.31
CA LYS A 79 9.21 -3.59 4.86
C LYS A 79 9.63 -3.33 3.41
N ALA A 80 8.69 -3.04 2.52
CA ALA A 80 9.00 -2.69 1.13
C ALA A 80 9.85 -1.42 1.03
N ILE A 81 9.54 -0.40 1.84
CA ILE A 81 10.31 0.85 1.93
C ILE A 81 11.71 0.62 2.49
N GLU A 82 11.84 -0.22 3.53
CA GLU A 82 13.13 -0.57 4.11
C GLU A 82 14.05 -1.28 3.09
N LEU A 83 13.48 -2.20 2.30
CA LEU A 83 14.23 -2.98 1.32
C LEU A 83 14.46 -2.25 -0.01
N THR A 84 13.58 -1.35 -0.39
CA THR A 84 13.62 -0.63 -1.67
C THR A 84 13.12 0.82 -1.46
N PRO A 85 13.95 1.67 -0.83
CA PRO A 85 13.57 3.03 -0.45
C PRO A 85 13.40 3.99 -1.63
N ASP A 86 13.80 3.58 -2.84
CA ASP A 86 13.66 4.31 -4.09
C ASP A 86 12.42 3.88 -4.89
N TYR A 87 11.44 3.21 -4.26
CA TYR A 87 10.21 2.77 -4.93
C TYR A 87 8.98 3.64 -4.57
N PRO A 88 8.59 4.61 -5.43
CA PRO A 88 7.49 5.55 -5.15
C PRO A 88 6.16 4.86 -4.82
N LEU A 89 5.90 3.70 -5.43
CA LEU A 89 4.65 2.97 -5.25
C LEU A 89 4.44 2.55 -3.79
N SER A 90 5.48 2.17 -3.06
CA SER A 90 5.36 1.73 -1.66
C SER A 90 4.99 2.87 -0.73
N TYR A 91 5.60 4.04 -0.91
CA TYR A 91 5.21 5.25 -0.19
C TYR A 91 3.78 5.66 -0.52
N ASN A 92 3.39 5.69 -1.80
CA ASN A 92 2.02 6.01 -2.18
C ASN A 92 1.02 5.02 -1.57
N ASN A 93 1.29 3.72 -1.60
CA ASN A 93 0.37 2.73 -1.06
C ASN A 93 0.23 2.83 0.47
N LEU A 94 1.34 3.10 1.18
CA LEU A 94 1.30 3.38 2.61
C LEU A 94 0.51 4.67 2.91
N GLY A 95 0.77 5.74 2.16
CA GLY A 95 0.06 7.01 2.27
C GLY A 95 -1.45 6.89 2.03
N VAL A 96 -1.87 6.01 1.11
CA VAL A 96 -3.30 5.73 0.88
C VAL A 96 -3.97 5.15 2.13
N ILE A 97 -3.32 4.21 2.82
CA ILE A 97 -3.86 3.68 4.08
C ILE A 97 -3.94 4.79 5.12
N TYR A 98 -2.88 5.58 5.30
CA TYR A 98 -2.89 6.69 6.25
C TYR A 98 -4.02 7.68 5.96
N LEU A 99 -4.23 8.04 4.69
CA LEU A 99 -5.33 8.90 4.26
C LEU A 99 -6.71 8.30 4.58
N GLN A 100 -6.91 7.00 4.38
CA GLN A 100 -8.19 6.32 4.69
C GLN A 100 -8.44 6.19 6.19
N THR A 101 -7.39 6.10 6.98
CA THR A 101 -7.44 6.10 8.45
C THR A 101 -7.33 7.51 9.05
N GLU A 102 -7.49 8.55 8.24
CA GLU A 102 -7.48 9.96 8.64
C GLU A 102 -6.18 10.45 9.33
N GLN A 103 -5.09 9.73 9.12
CA GLN A 103 -3.73 10.10 9.55
C GLN A 103 -3.09 11.00 8.49
N TYR A 104 -3.57 12.24 8.39
CA TYR A 104 -3.26 13.11 7.25
C TYR A 104 -1.80 13.55 7.18
N GLU A 105 -1.14 13.78 8.31
CA GLU A 105 0.26 14.18 8.38
C GLU A 105 1.18 13.07 7.84
N GLN A 106 0.95 11.82 8.26
CA GLN A 106 1.70 10.66 7.76
C GLN A 106 1.40 10.39 6.28
N ALA A 107 0.16 10.62 5.85
CA ALA A 107 -0.22 10.52 4.44
C ALA A 107 0.52 11.55 3.59
N GLU A 108 0.56 12.82 4.04
CA GLU A 108 1.32 13.89 3.39
C GLU A 108 2.79 13.50 3.25
N GLU A 109 3.44 13.06 4.33
CA GLU A 109 4.85 12.67 4.30
C GLU A 109 5.10 11.58 3.25
N CYS A 110 4.27 10.53 3.26
CA CYS A 110 4.35 9.43 2.31
C CYS A 110 4.19 9.91 0.86
N PHE A 111 3.17 10.72 0.57
CA PHE A 111 2.95 11.21 -0.80
C PHE A 111 4.06 12.15 -1.26
N ARG A 112 4.57 13.02 -0.38
CA ARG A 112 5.73 13.88 -0.68
C ARG A 112 6.98 13.06 -0.99
N LYS A 113 7.24 11.98 -0.24
CA LYS A 113 8.35 11.07 -0.54
C LYS A 113 8.17 10.38 -1.90
N ALA A 114 6.97 9.89 -2.21
CA ALA A 114 6.67 9.31 -3.51
C ALA A 114 6.91 10.31 -4.67
N ILE A 115 6.48 11.58 -4.51
CA ILE A 115 6.68 12.65 -5.50
C ILE A 115 8.16 13.06 -5.61
N ALA A 116 8.90 13.05 -4.51
CA ALA A 116 10.33 13.36 -4.54
C ALA A 116 11.13 12.30 -5.33
N LEU A 117 10.71 11.04 -5.26
CA LEU A 117 11.30 9.93 -6.03
C LEU A 117 10.85 9.93 -7.50
N ASP A 118 9.58 10.25 -7.75
CA ASP A 118 9.02 10.39 -9.10
C ASP A 118 8.09 11.61 -9.17
N PRO A 119 8.59 12.76 -9.67
CA PRO A 119 7.83 14.01 -9.75
C PRO A 119 6.60 13.96 -10.65
N VAL A 120 6.54 13.01 -11.59
CA VAL A 120 5.40 12.83 -12.51
C VAL A 120 4.48 11.71 -12.06
N TYR A 121 4.65 11.17 -10.85
CA TYR A 121 3.81 10.11 -10.33
C TYR A 121 2.40 10.60 -9.97
N ILE A 122 1.52 10.64 -10.97
CA ILE A 122 0.22 11.29 -10.90
C ILE A 122 -0.66 10.81 -9.74
N LYS A 123 -0.56 9.53 -9.36
CA LYS A 123 -1.31 8.97 -8.22
C LYS A 123 -0.94 9.68 -6.91
N ALA A 124 0.35 9.85 -6.63
CA ALA A 124 0.81 10.51 -5.42
C ALA A 124 0.49 12.01 -5.42
N VAL A 125 0.64 12.69 -6.56
CA VAL A 125 0.29 14.11 -6.73
C VAL A 125 -1.20 14.33 -6.45
N CYS A 126 -2.07 13.52 -7.05
CA CYS A 126 -3.50 13.55 -6.79
C CYS A 126 -3.83 13.29 -5.32
N ASN A 127 -3.23 12.24 -4.73
CA ASN A 127 -3.49 11.87 -3.35
C ASN A 127 -3.02 12.96 -2.36
N LEU A 128 -1.91 13.66 -2.63
CA LEU A 128 -1.46 14.78 -1.82
C LEU A 128 -2.45 15.96 -1.87
N GLY A 129 -2.99 16.28 -3.06
CA GLY A 129 -4.05 17.27 -3.19
C GLY A 129 -5.31 16.90 -2.40
N VAL A 130 -5.65 15.62 -2.38
CA VAL A 130 -6.75 15.08 -1.56
C VAL A 130 -6.46 15.22 -0.06
N THR A 131 -5.24 14.88 0.38
CA THR A 131 -4.84 15.02 1.77
C THR A 131 -5.03 16.45 2.25
N TYR A 132 -4.56 17.44 1.49
CA TYR A 132 -4.78 18.85 1.84
C TYR A 132 -6.24 19.26 1.85
N PHE A 133 -7.05 18.74 0.92
CA PHE A 133 -8.49 18.99 0.93
C PHE A 133 -9.14 18.45 2.21
N LYS A 134 -8.76 17.24 2.65
CA LYS A 134 -9.23 16.61 3.88
C LYS A 134 -8.78 17.33 5.15
N MET A 135 -7.60 17.96 5.12
CA MET A 135 -7.10 18.86 6.17
C MET A 135 -7.74 20.26 6.12
N ASN A 136 -8.70 20.52 5.22
CA ASN A 136 -9.28 21.84 4.96
C ASN A 136 -8.27 22.92 4.50
N ASN A 137 -7.08 22.52 4.04
CA ASN A 137 -6.11 23.42 3.42
C ASN A 137 -6.39 23.54 1.91
N TYR A 138 -7.48 24.25 1.60
CA TYR A 138 -7.95 24.44 0.24
C TYR A 138 -6.96 25.15 -0.70
N PRO A 139 -6.18 26.17 -0.26
CA PRO A 139 -5.16 26.78 -1.10
C PRO A 139 -4.15 25.76 -1.64
N GLU A 140 -3.66 24.88 -0.78
CA GLU A 140 -2.65 23.91 -1.17
C GLU A 140 -3.25 22.73 -1.96
N ALA A 141 -4.46 22.30 -1.62
CA ALA A 141 -5.21 21.35 -2.46
C ALA A 141 -5.37 21.85 -3.90
N LYS A 142 -5.75 23.13 -4.08
CA LYS A 142 -5.89 23.76 -5.40
C LYS A 142 -4.56 23.84 -6.14
N ARG A 143 -3.45 24.11 -5.44
CA ARG A 143 -2.11 24.11 -6.02
C ARG A 143 -1.75 22.72 -6.58
N TRP A 144 -1.90 21.67 -5.78
CA TRP A 144 -1.59 20.30 -6.19
C TRP A 144 -2.51 19.80 -7.29
N TYR A 145 -3.78 20.19 -7.30
CA TYR A 145 -4.70 19.90 -8.40
C TYR A 145 -4.23 20.52 -9.73
N LYS A 146 -3.75 21.78 -9.71
CA LYS A 146 -3.17 22.41 -10.90
C LYS A 146 -1.91 21.69 -11.38
N ILE A 147 -1.08 21.21 -10.47
CA ILE A 147 0.11 20.41 -10.81
C ILE A 147 -0.33 19.09 -11.47
N ALA A 148 -1.30 18.38 -10.89
CA ALA A 148 -1.83 17.13 -11.44
C ALA A 148 -2.38 17.31 -12.86
N LEU A 149 -3.15 18.38 -13.11
CA LEU A 149 -3.66 18.71 -14.45
C LEU A 149 -2.54 18.99 -15.47
N LYS A 150 -1.40 19.52 -15.05
CA LYS A 150 -0.25 19.73 -15.95
C LYS A 150 0.47 18.42 -16.31
N ILE A 151 0.49 17.46 -15.38
CA ILE A 151 1.16 16.17 -15.57
C ILE A 151 0.29 15.25 -16.44
N ASP A 152 -0.98 15.07 -16.06
CA ASP A 152 -1.91 14.20 -16.77
C ASP A 152 -3.36 14.72 -16.62
N PRO A 153 -3.80 15.57 -17.57
CA PRO A 153 -5.16 16.09 -17.56
C PRO A 153 -6.23 15.00 -17.70
N GLU A 154 -5.97 13.93 -18.47
CA GLU A 154 -6.94 12.87 -18.73
C GLU A 154 -7.22 12.06 -17.46
N TYR A 155 -6.16 11.67 -16.76
CA TYR A 155 -6.26 10.96 -15.49
C TYR A 155 -7.03 11.76 -14.44
N VAL A 156 -6.76 13.06 -14.35
CA VAL A 156 -7.46 13.96 -13.43
C VAL A 156 -8.95 14.09 -13.81
N ASN A 157 -9.25 14.28 -15.09
CA ASN A 157 -10.62 14.40 -15.58
C ASN A 157 -11.45 13.13 -15.35
N LYS A 158 -10.84 11.95 -15.50
CA LYS A 158 -11.50 10.67 -15.14
C LYS A 158 -11.82 10.58 -13.65
N LYS A 159 -11.02 11.23 -12.80
CA LYS A 159 -11.21 11.32 -11.35
C LYS A 159 -11.92 12.59 -10.89
N LYS A 160 -12.49 13.40 -11.80
CA LYS A 160 -13.11 14.71 -11.52
C LYS A 160 -14.09 14.72 -10.35
N ASN A 161 -14.86 13.64 -10.17
CA ASN A 161 -15.80 13.49 -9.04
C ASN A 161 -15.13 13.53 -7.66
N TYR A 162 -13.85 13.16 -7.58
CA TYR A 162 -13.08 13.12 -6.34
C TYR A 162 -12.54 14.51 -5.93
N PHE A 163 -12.38 15.43 -6.89
CA PHE A 163 -11.79 16.76 -6.65
C PHE A 163 -12.79 17.92 -6.65
N LEU A 164 -13.91 17.81 -7.38
CA LEU A 164 -14.69 19.00 -7.80
C LEU A 164 -16.16 19.03 -7.37
N ASN A 165 -16.66 18.05 -6.60
CA ASN A 165 -18.05 18.10 -6.12
C ASN A 165 -18.28 19.03 -4.92
N LYS A 166 -17.22 19.60 -4.34
CA LYS A 166 -17.33 20.67 -3.37
C LYS A 166 -16.54 21.86 -3.91
N LYS A 167 -17.27 22.84 -4.45
CA LYS A 167 -16.75 24.11 -4.97
C LYS A 167 -15.58 24.59 -4.10
N PHE A 168 -14.40 24.65 -4.70
CA PHE A 168 -13.33 25.57 -4.28
C PHE A 168 -13.71 27.00 -4.63
#